data_AF-A0A2E5U5F1-F1
#
_entry.id   AF-A0A2E5U5F1-F1
#
_cell.length_a   1.000
_cell.length_b   1.000
_cell.length_c   1.000
_cell.angle_alpha   90.00
_cell.angle_beta   90.00
_cell.angle_gamma   90.00
#
_symmetry.space_group_name_H-M   'P 1'
#
loop_
_entity.id
_entity.type
_entity.pdbx_description
1 polymer ?
#
loop_
_entity_poly.entity_id
_entity_poly.type
_entity_poly.pdbx_seq_one_letter_code
_entity_poly.pdbx_strand_id
1 'polypeptide(L)' 'MTLFTKIFRFFWVCEILFLFFIDRNNIYMVFFALFFLFILTIMTVIRILESRNEWRKLINEGEVEVKGSLLKDEK' A
#
# COMPACT_ATOMS: atom_id res chain seq x y z
N MET A 1 5.79 8.51 -8.50
CA MET A 1 4.78 7.48 -8.13
C MET A 1 5.21 6.16 -8.73
N THR A 2 5.54 5.18 -7.90
CA THR A 2 5.88 3.82 -8.35
C THR A 2 4.74 3.25 -9.19
N LEU A 3 5.07 2.46 -10.21
CA LEU A 3 4.09 1.80 -11.10
C LEU A 3 3.04 1.03 -10.29
N PHE A 4 3.49 0.38 -9.21
CA PHE A 4 2.66 -0.31 -8.23
C PHE A 4 1.55 0.58 -7.63
N THR A 5 1.88 1.82 -7.24
CA THR A 5 0.89 2.74 -6.68
C THR A 5 -0.17 3.16 -7.68
N LYS A 6 0.20 3.26 -8.97
CA LYS A 6 -0.76 3.56 -10.05
C LYS A 6 -1.70 2.37 -10.29
N ILE A 7 -1.15 1.15 -10.35
CA ILE A 7 -1.92 -0.08 -10.52
C ILE A 7 -2.89 -0.29 -9.34
N PHE A 8 -2.43 -0.10 -8.11
CA PHE A 8 -3.28 -0.22 -6.92
C PHE A 8 -4.48 0.74 -6.95
N ARG A 9 -4.25 2.01 -7.31
CA ARG A 9 -5.33 3.01 -7.45
C ARG A 9 -6.32 2.63 -8.55
N PHE A 10 -5.82 2.09 -9.66
CA PHE A 10 -6.68 1.61 -10.75
C PHE A 10 -7.55 0.44 -10.30
N PHE A 11 -6.98 -0.56 -9.63
CA PHE A 11 -7.72 -1.69 -9.08
C PHE A 11 -8.84 -1.28 -8.11
N TRP A 12 -8.60 -0.27 -7.28
CA TRP A 12 -9.63 0.31 -6.42
C TRP A 12 -10.81 0.91 -7.20
N VAL A 13 -10.53 1.64 -8.27
CA VAL A 13 -11.58 2.21 -9.13
C VAL A 13 -12.36 1.10 -9.84
N CYS A 14 -11.67 0.06 -10.33
CA CYS A 14 -12.30 -1.09 -10.96
C CYS A 14 -13.24 -1.82 -9.99
N GLU A 15 -12.85 -2.01 -8.74
CA GLU A 15 -13.71 -2.66 -7.73
C GLU A 15 -14.95 -1.84 -7.42
N ILE A 16 -14.79 -0.52 -7.25
CA ILE A 16 -15.92 0.37 -7.01
C ILE A 16 -16.90 0.30 -8.18
N LEU A 17 -16.40 0.34 -9.42
CA LEU A 17 -17.24 0.17 -10.61
C LEU A 17 -17.91 -1.20 -10.62
N PHE A 18 -17.17 -2.27 -10.32
CA PHE A 18 -17.71 -3.62 -10.29
C PHE A 18 -18.86 -3.76 -9.28
N LEU A 19 -18.74 -3.15 -8.10
CA LEU A 19 -19.79 -3.14 -7.08
C LEU A 19 -21.07 -2.43 -7.53
N PHE A 20 -21.01 -1.46 -8.43
CA PHE A 20 -22.22 -0.84 -8.99
C PHE A 20 -22.98 -1.75 -9.95
N PHE A 21 -22.27 -2.61 -10.68
CA PHE A 21 -22.85 -3.47 -11.71
C PHE A 21 -23.09 -4.91 -11.25
N ILE A 22 -22.81 -5.23 -9.98
CA ILE A 22 -22.92 -6.59 -9.47
C ILE A 22 -24.38 -7.07 -9.42
N ASP A 23 -24.65 -8.19 -10.08
CA ASP A 23 -25.89 -8.94 -9.87
C ASP A 23 -25.71 -9.92 -8.72
N ARG A 24 -26.36 -9.64 -7.60
CA ARG A 24 -26.31 -10.47 -6.38
C ARG A 24 -27.02 -11.81 -6.54
N ASN A 25 -27.90 -11.97 -7.53
CA ASN A 25 -28.55 -13.24 -7.80
C ASN A 25 -27.63 -14.21 -8.56
N ASN A 26 -26.56 -13.69 -9.17
CA ASN A 26 -25.54 -14.50 -9.82
C ASN A 26 -24.42 -14.85 -8.83
N ILE A 27 -24.42 -16.09 -8.36
CA ILE A 27 -23.46 -16.56 -7.37
C ILE A 27 -22.00 -16.48 -7.85
N TYR A 28 -21.75 -16.60 -9.16
CA TYR A 28 -20.41 -16.46 -9.73
C TYR A 28 -19.90 -15.03 -9.62
N MET A 29 -20.76 -14.03 -9.84
CA MET A 29 -20.40 -12.61 -9.71
C MET A 29 -20.11 -12.25 -8.25
N VAL A 30 -20.91 -12.77 -7.31
CA VAL A 30 -20.68 -12.59 -5.87
C VAL A 30 -19.34 -13.18 -5.45
N PHE A 31 -19.04 -14.41 -5.87
CA PHE A 31 -17.78 -15.06 -5.53
C PHE A 31 -16.58 -14.33 -6.15
N PHE A 32 -16.73 -13.84 -7.39
CA PHE A 32 -15.70 -13.04 -8.05
C PHE A 32 -15.42 -11.72 -7.32
N ALA A 33 -16.46 -10.99 -6.91
CA ALA A 33 -16.32 -9.79 -6.07
C ALA A 33 -15.56 -10.10 -4.78
N LEU A 34 -15.94 -11.17 -4.08
CA LEU A 34 -15.29 -11.55 -2.82
C LEU A 34 -13.80 -11.85 -3.03
N PHE A 35 -13.48 -12.58 -4.09
CA PHE A 35 -12.11 -12.92 -4.44
C PHE A 35 -11.28 -11.68 -4.82
N PHE A 36 -11.87 -10.77 -5.61
CA PHE A 36 -11.21 -9.53 -6.01
C PHE A 36 -10.95 -8.62 -4.80
N LEU A 37 -11.92 -8.49 -3.90
CA LEU A 37 -11.80 -7.78 -2.63
C LEU A 37 -10.69 -8.38 -1.76
N PHE A 38 -10.58 -9.70 -1.70
CA PHE A 38 -9.54 -10.39 -0.94
C PHE A 38 -8.14 -10.06 -1.49
N ILE A 39 -7.95 -10.07 -2.81
CA ILE A 39 -6.68 -9.67 -3.44
C ILE A 39 -6.37 -8.20 -3.15
N LEU A 40 -7.35 -7.31 -3.27
CA LEU A 40 -7.20 -5.89 -2.93
C LEU A 40 -6.74 -5.68 -1.49
N THR A 41 -7.27 -6.48 -0.57
CA THR A 41 -6.88 -6.43 0.84
C THR A 41 -5.42 -6.85 1.02
N ILE A 42 -4.98 -7.94 0.39
CA ILE A 42 -3.57 -8.37 0.43
C ILE A 42 -2.65 -7.28 -0.12
N MET A 43 -2.98 -6.69 -1.27
CA MET A 43 -2.21 -5.59 -1.85
C MET A 43 -2.12 -4.39 -0.90
N THR A 44 -3.20 -4.09 -0.18
CA THR A 44 -3.24 -3.01 0.82
C THR A 44 -2.29 -3.31 1.98
N VAL A 45 -2.25 -4.56 2.47
CA VAL A 45 -1.33 -4.97 3.54
C VAL A 45 0.13 -4.83 3.11
N ILE A 46 0.48 -5.28 1.90
CA ILE A 46 1.85 -5.14 1.35
C ILE A 46 2.24 -3.66 1.28
N ARG A 47 1.33 -2.79 0.83
CA ARG A 47 1.56 -1.35 0.75
C ARG A 47 1.83 -0.71 2.12
N ILE A 48 1.10 -1.12 3.15
CA ILE A 48 1.31 -0.65 4.53
C ILE A 48 2.68 -1.11 5.04
N LEU A 49 3.07 -2.35 4.75
CA LEU A 49 4.39 -2.88 5.11
C LEU A 49 5.53 -2.10 4.44
N GLU A 50 5.40 -1.80 3.15
CA GLU A 50 6.38 -1.00 2.39
C GLU A 50 6.53 0.41 2.98
N SER A 51 5.41 1.10 3.22
CA SER A 51 5.41 2.43 3.85
C SER A 51 6.04 2.42 5.25
N ARG A 52 5.79 1.38 6.05
CA ARG A 52 6.46 1.21 7.35
C ARG A 52 7.96 0.97 7.22
N ASN A 53 8.39 0.26 6.18
CA ASN A 53 9.80 0.01 5.93
C ASN A 53 10.53 1.30 5.50
N GLU A 54 9.92 2.07 4.59
CA GLU A 54 10.42 3.39 4.20
C GLU A 54 10.53 4.32 5.42
N TRP A 55 9.49 4.37 6.26
CA TRP A 55 9.51 5.17 7.49
C TRP A 55 10.66 4.79 8.42
N ARG A 56 10.92 3.48 8.59
CA ARG A 56 12.06 3.00 9.40
C ARG A 56 13.40 3.40 8.83
N LYS A 57 13.55 3.38 7.50
CA LYS A 57 14.78 3.80 6.83
C LYS A 57 15.06 5.29 7.07
N LEU A 58 14.03 6.13 6.96
CA LEU A 58 14.14 7.57 7.21
C LEU A 58 14.54 7.89 8.66
N ILE A 59 14.01 7.16 9.65
CA ILE A 59 14.42 7.32 11.06
C ILE A 59 15.90 6.98 11.23
N ASN A 60 16.34 5.83 10.72
CA ASN A 60 17.72 5.39 10.87
C ASN A 60 18.71 6.34 10.18
N GLU A 61 18.37 6.85 8.98
CA GLU A 61 19.18 7.85 8.28
C GLU A 61 19.25 9.17 9.07
N GLY A 62 18.12 9.65 9.61
CA GLY A 62 18.07 10.86 10.43
C GLY A 62 18.84 10.72 11.76
N GLU A 63 18.78 9.58 12.43
CA GLU A 63 19.55 9.32 13.65
C GLU A 63 21.07 9.31 13.40
N VAL A 64 21.50 8.79 12.23
CA VAL A 64 22.91 8.76 11.83
C VAL A 64 23.44 10.16 11.52
N GLU A 65 22.66 11.00 10.84
CA GLU A 65 23.04 12.40 10.59
C GLU A 65 23.19 13.20 11.89
N VAL A 66 22.26 13.05 12.84
CA VAL A 66 22.30 13.76 14.13
C VAL A 66 23.52 13.32 14.96
N LYS A 67 23.85 12.03 15.01
CA LYS A 67 25.07 11.57 15.68
C LYS A 67 26.33 12.09 14.99
N GLY A 68 26.34 12.17 13.67
CA GLY A 68 27.46 12.69 12.89
C GLY A 68 27.72 14.17 13.14
N SER A 69 26.67 14.99 13.25
CA SER A 69 26.83 16.43 13.55
C SER A 69 27.37 16.67 14.97
N LEU A 70 26.87 15.93 15.96
CA LEU A 70 27.33 16.07 17.35
C LEU A 70 28.82 15.72 17.53
N LEU A 71 29.31 14.70 16.82
CA LEU A 71 30.73 14.31 16.87
C LEU A 71 31.65 15.29 16.12
N LYS A 72 31.10 16.11 15.24
CA LYS A 72 31.85 17.12 14.48
C LYS A 72 32.00 18.43 15.25
N ASP A 73 31.03 18.76 16.11
CA ASP A 73 31.07 19.95 16.96
C ASP A 73 31.98 19.78 18.20
N GLU A 74 32.35 18.55 18.54
CA GLU A 74 33.23 18.21 19.69
C GLU A 74 34.74 18.19 19.34
N LYS A 75 35.11 18.37 18.07
CA LYS A 75 36.50 18.43 17.57
C LYS A 75 36.91 19.83 17.13
#